data_AF-A0A8C6VJL5-F1
#
_entry.id   AF-A0A8C6VJL5-F1
#
_cell.length_a   1.000
_cell.length_b   1.000
_cell.length_c   1.000
_cell.angle_alpha   90.00
_cell.angle_beta   90.00
_cell.angle_gamma   90.00
#
_symmetry.space_group_name_H-M   'P 1'
#
loop_
_entity.id
_entity.type
_entity.pdbx_description
1 polymer ?
#
loop_
_entity_poly.entity_id
_entity_poly.type
_entity_poly.pdbx_seq_one_letter_code
_entity_poly.pdbx_strand_id
1 'polypeptide(L)' 'MKARQKVKRKGPAKDRVFGCDLVEHLQSSGHDIPQVLKSCTEFVEQHGIKDGIYRISGISSNIQKLR' A
#
# COMPACT_ATOMS: atom_id res chain seq x y z
N MET A 1 -16.54 -15.57 23.89
CA MET A 1 -15.09 -15.25 23.87
C MET A 1 -14.63 -15.26 22.42
N LYS A 2 -14.30 -14.11 21.79
CA LYS A 2 -13.75 -14.08 20.41
C LYS A 2 -12.28 -13.72 20.46
N ALA A 3 -11.50 -14.52 19.74
CA ALA A 3 -10.05 -14.67 19.85
C ALA A 3 -9.28 -13.35 19.67
N ARG A 4 -8.31 -13.11 20.56
CA ARG A 4 -7.27 -12.09 20.40
C ARG A 4 -6.58 -12.31 19.05
N GLN A 5 -6.83 -11.42 18.10
CA GLN A 5 -6.17 -11.45 16.81
C GLN A 5 -4.69 -11.12 17.06
N LYS A 6 -3.84 -12.15 17.04
CA LYS A 6 -2.39 -11.99 17.12
C LYS A 6 -1.96 -11.14 15.93
N VAL A 7 -1.68 -9.86 16.19
CA VAL A 7 -1.02 -8.96 15.25
C VAL A 7 0.33 -9.61 14.93
N LYS A 8 0.39 -10.30 13.80
CA LYS A 8 1.62 -10.89 13.26
C LYS A 8 2.55 -9.72 13.02
N ARG A 9 3.54 -9.52 13.90
CA ARG A 9 4.56 -8.48 13.78
C ARG A 9 5.39 -8.80 12.53
N LYS A 10 4.95 -8.27 11.38
CA LYS A 10 5.66 -8.36 10.09
C LYS A 10 6.84 -7.38 10.15
N GLY A 11 8.05 -7.93 10.11
CA GLY A 11 9.31 -7.21 9.87
C GLY A 11 9.71 -6.15 10.89
N PRO A 12 10.96 -5.66 10.85
CA PRO A 12 11.31 -4.41 11.53
C PRO A 12 10.41 -3.28 11.02
N ALA A 13 10.00 -2.37 11.90
CA ALA A 13 9.03 -1.31 11.60
C ALA A 13 9.44 -0.44 10.39
N LYS A 14 10.75 -0.35 10.12
CA LYS A 14 11.34 0.39 9.00
C LYS A 14 10.88 -0.06 7.61
N ASP A 15 10.48 -1.31 7.42
CA ASP A 15 10.10 -1.83 6.10
C ASP A 15 8.57 -1.82 5.86
N ARG A 16 7.80 -1.31 6.82
CA ARG A 16 6.34 -1.34 6.74
C ARG A 16 5.83 -0.15 5.94
N VAL A 17 5.38 -0.40 4.72
CA VAL A 17 4.71 0.60 3.87
C VAL A 17 3.22 0.72 4.21
N PHE A 18 2.55 -0.41 4.51
CA PHE A 18 1.11 -0.46 4.74
C PHE A 18 0.72 -0.54 6.22
N GLY A 19 -0.20 0.33 6.64
CA GLY A 19 -0.73 0.36 8.01
C GLY A 19 0.24 0.95 9.03
N CYS A 20 1.14 1.82 8.59
CA CYS A 20 1.99 2.66 9.43
C CYS A 20 1.47 4.11 9.43
N ASP A 21 2.01 4.94 10.34
CA ASP A 21 1.75 6.37 10.33
C ASP A 21 2.44 7.03 9.13
N LEU A 22 1.73 7.94 8.46
CA LEU A 22 2.24 8.59 7.25
C LEU A 22 3.45 9.48 7.55
N VAL A 23 3.42 10.24 8.65
CA VAL A 23 4.51 11.17 9.00
C VAL A 23 5.78 10.39 9.32
N GLU A 24 5.68 9.32 10.09
CA GLU A 24 6.82 8.43 10.39
C GLU A 24 7.40 7.81 9.10
N HIS A 25 6.54 7.40 8.17
CA HIS A 25 6.98 6.82 6.89
C HIS A 25 7.71 7.84 6.02
N LEU A 26 7.22 9.08 5.92
CA LEU A 26 7.86 10.13 5.13
C LEU A 26 9.19 10.56 5.75
N GLN A 27 9.23 10.74 7.07
CA GLN A 27 10.47 11.06 7.79
C GLN A 27 11.53 9.97 7.66
N SER A 28 11.14 8.70 7.73
CA SER A 28 12.09 7.58 7.61
C SER A 28 12.55 7.32 6.18
N SER A 29 11.70 7.59 5.18
CA SER A 29 12.02 7.38 3.77
C SER A 29 12.68 8.59 3.10
N GLY A 30 12.57 9.79 3.68
CA GLY A 30 13.13 11.02 3.13
C GLY A 30 12.40 11.56 1.89
N HIS A 31 11.18 11.08 1.63
CA HIS A 31 10.36 11.51 0.50
C HIS A 31 9.16 12.33 0.98
N ASP A 32 8.72 13.28 0.15
CA ASP A 32 7.49 14.06 0.41
C ASP A 32 6.20 13.27 0.14
N ILE A 33 6.30 12.21 -0.67
CA ILE A 33 5.18 11.34 -1.06
C ILE A 33 5.69 9.89 -1.04
N PRO A 34 4.93 8.93 -0.45
CA PRO A 34 5.30 7.52 -0.47
C PRO A 34 5.55 7.00 -1.90
N GLN A 35 6.64 6.28 -2.11
CA GLN A 35 7.03 5.78 -3.44
C GLN A 35 5.95 4.91 -4.08
N VAL A 36 5.25 4.09 -3.28
CA VAL A 36 4.14 3.26 -3.76
C VAL A 36 3.03 4.09 -4.42
N LEU A 37 2.73 5.28 -3.89
CA LEU A 37 1.72 6.16 -4.46
C LEU A 37 2.19 6.73 -5.80
N LYS A 38 3.44 7.20 -5.89
CA LYS A 38 4.01 7.71 -7.15
C LYS A 38 3.96 6.65 -8.23
N SER A 39 4.52 5.47 -7.97
CA SER A 39 4.59 4.39 -8.96
C SER A 39 3.22 3.87 -9.38
N CYS A 40 2.26 3.73 -8.45
CA CYS A 40 0.91 3.32 -8.81
C CYS A 40 0.18 4.38 -9.64
N THR A 41 0.32 5.66 -9.31
CA THR A 41 -0.31 6.76 -10.06
C THR A 41 0.26 6.85 -11.46
N GLU A 42 1.59 6.87 -11.62
CA GLU A 42 2.25 6.88 -12.94
C GLU A 42 1.81 5.71 -13.81
N PHE A 43 1.75 4.50 -13.24
CA PHE A 43 1.31 3.32 -13.98
C PHE A 43 -0.14 3.43 -14.45
N VAL A 44 -1.01 3.96 -13.59
CA VAL A 44 -2.43 4.19 -13.90
C VAL A 44 -2.58 5.25 -14.98
N GLU A 45 -1.85 6.36 -14.92
CA GLU A 45 -1.88 7.41 -15.93
C GLU A 45 -1.46 6.88 -17.30
N GLN A 46 -0.44 6.02 -17.35
CA GLN A 46 0.07 5.45 -18.59
C GLN A 46 -0.78 4.31 -19.16
N HIS A 47 -1.40 3.48 -18.33
CA HIS A 47 -2.01 2.21 -18.77
C HIS A 47 -3.46 1.99 -18.33
N GLY A 48 -3.90 2.71 -17.30
CA GLY A 48 -5.09 2.40 -16.51
C GLY A 48 -6.32 3.24 -16.86
N ILE A 49 -6.16 4.36 -17.60
CA ILE A 49 -7.26 5.27 -17.95
C ILE A 49 -8.26 4.57 -18.88
N LYS A 50 -9.24 3.91 -18.27
CA LYS A 50 -10.30 3.09 -18.88
C LYS A 50 -11.58 3.20 -18.04
N ASP A 51 -12.70 2.76 -18.62
CA ASP A 51 -13.99 2.79 -17.93
C ASP A 51 -13.96 2.01 -16.60
N GLY A 52 -14.42 2.65 -15.54
CA GLY A 52 -14.52 2.04 -14.22
C GLY A 52 -13.18 1.92 -13.47
N ILE A 53 -12.14 2.63 -13.90
CA ILE A 53 -10.92 2.82 -13.10
C ILE A 53 -11.24 3.25 -11.67
N TYR A 54 -10.50 2.71 -10.70
CA TYR A 54 -10.73 2.85 -9.25
C TYR A 54 -12.07 2.31 -8.70
N ARG A 55 -13.06 1.99 -9.56
CA ARG A 55 -14.37 1.44 -9.15
C ARG A 55 -14.42 -0.09 -9.26
N ILE A 56 -13.94 -0.65 -10.36
CA ILE A 56 -13.96 -2.10 -10.59
C ILE A 56 -12.89 -2.76 -9.70
N SER A 57 -13.29 -3.75 -8.92
CA SER A 57 -12.37 -4.45 -8.02
C SER A 57 -11.35 -5.29 -8.77
N GLY A 58 -10.08 -5.18 -8.36
CA GLY A 58 -9.01 -6.05 -8.82
C GLY A 58 -9.02 -7.43 -8.14
N ILE A 59 -8.17 -8.33 -8.62
CA ILE A 59 -8.05 -9.69 -8.08
C ILE A 59 -7.33 -9.63 -6.70
N SER A 60 -8.04 -10.03 -5.64
CA SER A 60 -7.55 -9.95 -4.25
C SER A 60 -6.20 -10.63 -4.02
N SER A 61 -5.96 -11.80 -4.61
CA SER A 61 -4.70 -12.53 -4.49
C SER A 61 -3.51 -11.78 -5.12
N ASN A 62 -3.73 -11.04 -6.20
CA ASN A 62 -2.69 -10.20 -6.81
C ASN A 62 -2.39 -8.99 -5.92
N ILE A 63 -3.42 -8.36 -5.35
CA ILE A 63 -3.28 -7.21 -4.44
C ILE A 63 -2.50 -7.62 -3.17
N GLN A 64 -2.78 -8.79 -2.59
CA GLN A 64 -2.04 -9.27 -1.42
C GLN A 64 -0.56 -9.58 -1.71
N LYS A 65 -0.21 -9.96 -2.94
CA LYS A 65 1.19 -10.19 -3.34
C LYS A 65 1.97 -8.89 -3.55
N LEU A 66 1.28 -7.81 -3.94
CA LEU A 66 1.87 -6.47 -4.08
C LEU A 66 2.11 -5.75 -2.75
N ARG A 67 1.54 -6.27 -1.65
CA ARG A 67 1.51 -5.65 -0.32
C ARG A 67 2.49 -6.28 0.67
#